data_AF-A0A2M6YWS2-F1
#
_entry.id   AF-A0A2M6YWS2-F1
#
_cell.length_a   1.000
_cell.length_b   1.000
_cell.length_c   1.000
_cell.angle_alpha   90.00
_cell.angle_beta   90.00
_cell.angle_gamma   90.00
#
_symmetry.space_group_name_H-M   'P 1'
#
loop_
_entity.id
_entity.type
_entity.pdbx_description
1 polymer ?
#
loop_
_entity_poly.entity_id
_entity_poly.type
_entity_poly.pdbx_seq_one_letter_code
_entity_poly.pdbx_strand_id
1 'polypeptide(L)'
;MHREGIRERDRVKVSQLKETLDWAGELMEAGEFDGALDETAKAFAIDPMSIEARELDAEIRKRIDASAKKGEEPPAPVGAESTQAGTAEPDQDLKGNGTWSEIDEILARAEQLLEQEEFDLALDEVAAAYAIDPLDPVIAVLDESIRIAQERKLSGEDTDDPRRIVSPRPGKRG
;
A
#
# COMPACT_ATOMS: atom_id res chain seq x y z
N MET A 1 -7.83 43.14 8.62
CA MET A 1 -8.57 42.33 9.60
C MET A 1 -8.88 40.91 9.08
N HIS A 2 -7.88 40.17 8.55
CA HIS A 2 -8.12 38.84 7.93
C HIS A 2 -7.31 37.69 8.58
N ARG A 3 -6.56 37.95 9.66
CA ARG A 3 -5.69 36.94 10.31
C ARG A 3 -6.35 36.21 11.49
N GLU A 4 -7.45 36.70 12.04
CA GLU A 4 -8.16 36.05 13.15
C GLU A 4 -9.05 34.88 12.69
N GLY A 5 -9.77 35.02 11.58
CA GLY A 5 -10.67 33.95 11.07
C GLY A 5 -9.97 32.69 10.51
N ILE A 6 -8.65 32.71 10.33
CA ILE A 6 -7.88 31.51 9.94
C ILE A 6 -7.60 30.67 11.19
N ARG A 7 -7.15 31.32 12.28
CA ARG A 7 -6.80 30.63 13.54
C ARG A 7 -8.00 29.98 14.23
N GLU A 8 -9.18 30.55 14.08
CA GLU A 8 -10.41 30.00 14.67
C GLU A 8 -10.87 28.74 13.92
N ARG A 9 -10.78 28.74 12.58
CA ARG A 9 -11.09 27.56 11.77
C ARG A 9 -10.13 26.40 12.05
N ASP A 10 -8.85 26.70 12.23
CA ASP A 10 -7.86 25.67 12.58
C ASP A 10 -8.14 25.06 13.96
N ARG A 11 -8.57 25.86 14.95
CA ARG A 11 -8.94 25.35 16.29
C ARG A 11 -10.17 24.43 16.26
N VAL A 12 -11.17 24.77 15.46
CA VAL A 12 -12.38 23.93 15.31
C VAL A 12 -12.01 22.61 14.64
N LYS A 13 -11.21 22.65 13.57
CA LYS A 13 -10.74 21.43 12.89
C LYS A 13 -9.91 20.53 13.78
N VAL A 14 -8.98 21.07 14.56
CA VAL A 14 -8.18 20.28 15.52
C VAL A 14 -9.06 19.63 16.58
N SER A 15 -10.09 20.34 17.06
CA SER A 15 -11.02 19.80 18.06
C SER A 15 -11.89 18.68 17.47
N GLN A 16 -12.41 18.88 16.24
CA GLN A 16 -13.18 17.89 15.52
C GLN A 16 -12.34 16.66 15.18
N LEU A 17 -11.11 16.85 14.67
CA LEU A 17 -10.18 15.76 14.39
C LEU A 17 -9.97 14.87 15.61
N LYS A 18 -9.73 15.49 16.78
CA LYS A 18 -9.53 14.76 18.03
C LYS A 18 -10.77 13.97 18.45
N GLU A 19 -11.96 14.58 18.38
CA GLU A 19 -13.22 13.90 18.73
C GLU A 19 -13.49 12.70 17.80
N THR A 20 -13.24 12.87 16.50
CA THR A 20 -13.42 11.82 15.51
C THR A 20 -12.48 10.63 15.77
N LEU A 21 -11.22 10.90 16.14
CA LEU A 21 -10.23 9.87 16.48
C LEU A 21 -10.55 9.14 17.78
N ASP A 22 -11.09 9.85 18.77
CA ASP A 22 -11.51 9.25 20.05
C ASP A 22 -12.65 8.23 19.81
N TRP A 23 -13.67 8.62 19.03
CA TRP A 23 -14.76 7.72 18.64
C TRP A 23 -14.30 6.55 17.78
N ALA A 24 -13.41 6.76 16.82
CA ALA A 24 -12.83 5.67 16.03
C ALA A 24 -12.11 4.64 16.94
N GLY A 25 -11.42 5.12 17.97
CA GLY A 25 -10.79 4.27 18.98
C GLY A 25 -11.80 3.46 19.79
N GLU A 26 -12.87 4.11 20.28
CA GLU A 26 -13.95 3.43 21.02
C GLU A 26 -14.64 2.34 20.18
N LEU A 27 -14.94 2.63 18.91
CA LEU A 27 -15.55 1.67 17.98
C LEU A 27 -14.62 0.47 17.70
N MET A 28 -13.32 0.74 17.55
CA MET A 28 -12.30 -0.30 17.41
C MET A 28 -12.20 -1.20 18.66
N GLU A 29 -12.33 -0.64 19.87
CA GLU A 29 -12.36 -1.41 21.11
C GLU A 29 -13.65 -2.22 21.27
N ALA A 30 -14.78 -1.69 20.77
CA ALA A 30 -16.06 -2.40 20.71
C ALA A 30 -16.07 -3.52 19.65
N GLY A 31 -15.10 -3.57 18.73
CA GLY A 31 -15.04 -4.51 17.62
C GLY A 31 -15.93 -4.12 16.43
N GLU A 32 -16.48 -2.90 16.43
CA GLU A 32 -17.24 -2.33 15.32
C GLU A 32 -16.28 -1.69 14.31
N PHE A 33 -15.51 -2.55 13.63
CA PHE A 33 -14.42 -2.10 12.77
C PHE A 33 -14.88 -1.28 11.55
N ASP A 34 -16.06 -1.57 11.01
CA ASP A 34 -16.64 -0.85 9.87
C ASP A 34 -16.92 0.62 10.24
N GLY A 35 -17.58 0.84 11.38
CA GLY A 35 -17.80 2.19 11.91
C GLY A 35 -16.51 2.91 12.31
N ALA A 36 -15.52 2.18 12.84
CA ALA A 36 -14.21 2.76 13.15
C ALA A 36 -13.49 3.27 11.89
N LEU A 37 -13.59 2.56 10.76
CA LEU A 37 -13.05 3.00 9.46
C LEU A 37 -13.79 4.22 8.89
N ASP A 38 -15.11 4.30 9.07
CA ASP A 38 -15.88 5.48 8.68
C ASP A 38 -15.43 6.74 9.46
N GLU A 39 -15.15 6.61 10.75
CA GLU A 39 -14.64 7.72 11.56
C GLU A 39 -13.20 8.10 11.20
N THR A 40 -12.31 7.15 10.88
CA THR A 40 -10.97 7.49 10.36
C THR A 40 -11.04 8.18 8.99
N ALA A 41 -11.97 7.79 8.12
CA ALA A 41 -12.21 8.49 6.86
C ALA A 41 -12.64 9.95 7.06
N LYS A 42 -13.49 10.24 8.05
CA LYS A 42 -13.85 11.61 8.44
C LYS A 42 -12.64 12.38 8.99
N ALA A 43 -11.78 11.72 9.77
CA ALA A 43 -10.53 12.33 10.26
C ALA A 43 -9.62 12.77 9.09
N PHE A 44 -9.50 11.94 8.04
CA PHE A 44 -8.76 12.31 6.82
C PHE A 44 -9.41 13.45 6.03
N ALA A 45 -10.73 13.56 6.04
CA ALA A 45 -11.42 14.69 5.41
C ALA A 45 -11.14 16.03 6.13
N ILE A 46 -10.83 15.98 7.43
CA ILE A 46 -10.45 17.15 8.24
C ILE A 46 -8.96 17.47 8.06
N ASP A 47 -8.11 16.46 8.18
CA ASP A 47 -6.66 16.54 7.99
C ASP A 47 -6.11 15.28 7.27
N PRO A 48 -5.86 15.36 5.95
CA PRO A 48 -5.32 14.25 5.16
C PRO A 48 -3.90 13.80 5.57
N MET A 49 -3.18 14.64 6.33
CA MET A 49 -1.81 14.39 6.79
C MET A 49 -1.76 13.99 8.26
N SER A 50 -2.92 13.74 8.90
CA SER A 50 -2.97 13.29 10.29
C SER A 50 -2.28 11.93 10.45
N ILE A 51 -1.18 11.92 11.19
CA ILE A 51 -0.42 10.70 11.52
C ILE A 51 -1.29 9.79 12.39
N GLU A 52 -1.98 10.35 13.38
CA GLU A 52 -2.86 9.61 14.30
C GLU A 52 -3.97 8.88 13.54
N ALA A 53 -4.56 9.50 12.52
CA ALA A 53 -5.58 8.87 11.69
C ALA A 53 -5.03 7.67 10.89
N ARG A 54 -3.79 7.77 10.37
CA ARG A 54 -3.12 6.67 9.65
C ARG A 54 -2.77 5.50 10.56
N GLU A 55 -2.24 5.80 11.74
CA GLU A 55 -1.90 4.77 12.72
C GLU A 55 -3.15 4.01 13.17
N LEU A 56 -4.25 4.72 13.41
CA LEU A 56 -5.51 4.12 13.82
C LEU A 56 -6.15 3.28 12.70
N ASP A 57 -6.19 3.78 11.46
CA ASP A 57 -6.69 3.02 10.30
C ASP A 57 -5.89 1.72 10.09
N ALA A 58 -4.56 1.79 10.18
CA ALA A 58 -3.70 0.61 10.06
C ALA A 58 -3.94 -0.41 11.18
N GLU A 59 -4.12 0.03 12.43
CA GLU A 59 -4.43 -0.85 13.56
C GLU A 59 -5.82 -1.49 13.42
N ILE A 60 -6.84 -0.73 12.96
CA ILE A 60 -8.18 -1.26 12.70
C ILE A 60 -8.11 -2.38 11.65
N ARG A 61 -7.46 -2.14 10.51
CA ARG A 61 -7.29 -3.16 9.44
C ARG A 61 -6.55 -4.40 9.93
N LYS A 62 -5.50 -4.21 10.73
CA LYS A 62 -4.76 -5.30 11.35
C LYS A 62 -5.65 -6.13 12.29
N ARG A 63 -6.53 -5.48 13.07
CA ARG A 63 -7.51 -6.19 13.92
C ARG A 63 -8.59 -6.90 13.12
N ILE A 64 -9.03 -6.35 11.98
CA ILE A 64 -9.95 -7.03 11.05
C ILE A 64 -9.29 -8.33 10.54
N ASP A 65 -8.06 -8.25 10.01
CA ASP A 65 -7.33 -9.42 9.50
C ASP A 65 -7.07 -10.46 10.62
N ALA A 66 -6.70 -10.01 11.81
CA ALA A 66 -6.53 -10.89 12.96
C ALA A 66 -7.85 -11.54 13.42
N SER A 67 -8.98 -10.81 13.33
CA SER A 67 -10.30 -11.33 13.68
C SER A 67 -10.83 -12.31 12.63
N ALA A 68 -10.56 -12.07 11.35
CA ALA A 68 -10.85 -13.00 10.26
C ALA A 68 -10.10 -14.33 10.46
N LYS A 69 -8.80 -14.27 10.79
CA LYS A 69 -7.98 -15.46 11.07
C LYS A 69 -8.37 -16.20 12.35
N LYS A 70 -9.02 -15.54 13.30
CA LYS A 70 -9.48 -16.14 14.56
C LYS A 70 -10.91 -16.69 14.47
N GLY A 71 -11.65 -16.33 13.42
CA GLY A 71 -13.00 -16.82 13.11
C GLY A 71 -13.06 -18.08 12.25
N GLU A 72 -11.93 -18.59 11.76
CA GLU A 72 -11.84 -19.92 11.14
C GLU A 72 -11.88 -21.01 12.22
N GLU A 73 -13.08 -21.27 12.74
CA GLU A 73 -13.43 -22.64 13.14
C GLU A 73 -13.63 -23.41 11.82
N PRO A 74 -12.84 -24.47 11.55
CA PRO A 74 -12.91 -25.18 10.28
C PRO A 74 -14.32 -25.77 10.12
N PRO A 75 -15.04 -25.52 9.01
CA PRO A 75 -16.24 -26.27 8.73
C PRO A 75 -15.86 -27.74 8.66
N ALA A 76 -16.48 -28.55 9.53
CA ALA A 76 -16.28 -29.98 9.59
C ALA A 76 -16.30 -30.59 8.17
N PRO A 77 -15.32 -31.44 7.82
CA PRO A 77 -15.33 -32.11 6.53
C PRO A 77 -16.42 -33.19 6.54
N VAL A 78 -17.65 -32.82 6.19
CA VAL A 78 -18.66 -33.77 5.73
C VAL A 78 -18.35 -34.07 4.27
N GLY A 79 -17.53 -35.10 4.08
CA GLY A 79 -17.31 -35.69 2.78
C GLY A 79 -18.59 -36.33 2.22
N ALA A 80 -18.80 -36.16 0.92
CA ALA A 80 -19.35 -37.17 0.03
C ALA A 80 -19.27 -36.66 -1.41
N GLU A 81 -18.13 -36.95 -2.05
CA GLU A 81 -18.08 -37.76 -3.27
C GLU A 81 -19.25 -37.61 -4.26
N SER A 82 -19.02 -36.96 -5.41
CA SER A 82 -19.20 -37.58 -6.74
C SER A 82 -19.18 -36.60 -7.93
N THR A 83 -18.41 -37.00 -8.94
CA THR A 83 -18.55 -36.79 -10.39
C THR A 83 -18.53 -35.39 -11.02
N GLN A 84 -17.40 -35.14 -11.71
CA GLN A 84 -17.30 -35.05 -13.18
C GLN A 84 -17.94 -33.86 -13.92
N ALA A 85 -17.04 -33.07 -14.51
CA ALA A 85 -17.13 -32.39 -15.81
C ALA A 85 -18.43 -31.66 -16.16
N GLY A 86 -18.37 -30.33 -16.13
CA GLY A 86 -19.40 -29.49 -16.72
C GLY A 86 -18.97 -28.02 -16.75
N THR A 87 -18.52 -27.59 -17.92
CA THR A 87 -18.46 -26.20 -18.36
C THR A 87 -19.71 -25.44 -17.95
N ALA A 88 -19.59 -24.43 -17.10
CA ALA A 88 -20.53 -23.32 -16.99
C ALA A 88 -19.87 -22.19 -16.20
N GLU A 89 -19.75 -21.05 -16.88
CA GLU A 89 -19.38 -19.74 -16.34
C GLU A 89 -20.24 -19.40 -15.11
N PRO A 90 -19.64 -18.91 -13.99
CA PRO A 90 -20.40 -18.18 -13.00
C PRO A 90 -20.34 -16.68 -13.32
N ASP A 91 -21.45 -16.20 -13.88
CA ASP A 91 -22.20 -15.05 -13.40
C ASP A 91 -21.38 -13.88 -12.79
N GLN A 92 -21.22 -12.85 -13.61
CA GLN A 92 -20.71 -11.54 -13.24
C GLN A 92 -21.75 -10.76 -12.44
N ASP A 93 -21.86 -11.04 -11.15
CA ASP A 93 -22.57 -10.14 -10.23
C ASP A 93 -21.87 -10.14 -8.88
N LEU A 94 -21.00 -9.13 -8.68
CA LEU A 94 -20.84 -8.31 -7.47
C LEU A 94 -19.81 -7.21 -7.76
N LYS A 95 -20.21 -6.24 -8.59
CA LYS A 95 -19.51 -4.95 -8.77
C LYS A 95 -19.61 -4.14 -7.49
N GLY A 96 -18.50 -4.03 -6.75
CA GLY A 96 -18.39 -3.12 -5.61
C GLY A 96 -17.01 -3.00 -5.00
N ASN A 97 -16.24 -4.11 -4.93
CA ASN A 97 -14.99 -4.15 -4.16
C ASN A 97 -13.74 -4.57 -4.97
N GLY A 98 -13.86 -4.73 -6.29
CA GLY A 98 -12.83 -5.38 -7.12
C GLY A 98 -11.63 -4.51 -7.53
N THR A 99 -11.69 -3.19 -7.42
CA THR A 99 -10.59 -2.32 -7.90
C THR A 99 -9.37 -2.38 -7.00
N TRP A 100 -9.55 -2.49 -5.69
CA TRP A 100 -8.43 -2.58 -4.74
C TRP A 100 -7.67 -3.91 -4.89
N SER A 101 -8.40 -5.03 -5.02
CA SER A 101 -7.76 -6.34 -5.25
C SER A 101 -7.07 -6.45 -6.61
N GLU A 102 -7.59 -5.77 -7.64
CA GLU A 102 -6.95 -5.74 -8.96
C GLU A 102 -5.66 -4.90 -8.96
N ILE A 103 -5.65 -3.74 -8.27
CA ILE A 103 -4.44 -2.93 -8.11
C ILE A 103 -3.38 -3.69 -7.32
N ASP A 104 -3.73 -4.32 -6.19
CA ASP A 104 -2.79 -5.13 -5.40
C ASP A 104 -2.16 -6.26 -6.24
N GLU A 105 -2.93 -6.95 -7.08
CA GLU A 105 -2.41 -8.00 -7.95
C GLU A 105 -1.44 -7.46 -9.01
N ILE A 106 -1.78 -6.32 -9.62
CA ILE A 106 -0.93 -5.66 -10.62
C ILE A 106 0.38 -5.18 -9.98
N LEU A 107 0.32 -4.58 -8.79
CA LEU A 107 1.50 -4.13 -8.06
C LEU A 107 2.41 -5.29 -7.66
N ALA A 108 1.84 -6.40 -7.18
CA ALA A 108 2.61 -7.60 -6.85
C ALA A 108 3.33 -8.19 -8.09
N ARG A 109 2.68 -8.17 -9.26
CA ARG A 109 3.31 -8.56 -10.54
C ARG A 109 4.45 -7.62 -10.92
N ALA A 110 4.23 -6.31 -10.82
CA ALA A 110 5.25 -5.31 -11.14
C ALA A 110 6.49 -5.43 -10.24
N GLU A 111 6.30 -5.68 -8.93
CA GLU A 111 7.40 -5.97 -8.01
C GLU A 111 8.16 -7.25 -8.40
N GLN A 112 7.45 -8.31 -8.74
CA GLN A 112 8.06 -9.56 -9.19
C GLN A 112 8.87 -9.38 -10.49
N LEU A 113 8.41 -8.54 -11.41
CA LEU A 113 9.13 -8.22 -12.66
C LEU A 113 10.35 -7.34 -12.39
N LEU A 114 10.24 -6.41 -11.43
CA LEU A 114 11.36 -5.61 -10.95
C LEU A 114 12.48 -6.51 -10.37
N GLU A 115 12.13 -7.49 -9.54
CA GLU A 115 13.09 -8.47 -9.01
C GLU A 115 13.77 -9.30 -10.10
N GLN A 116 13.08 -9.53 -11.22
CA GLN A 116 13.60 -10.23 -12.40
C GLN A 116 14.40 -9.32 -13.34
N GLU A 117 14.54 -8.03 -13.02
CA GLU A 117 15.16 -7.00 -13.87
C GLU A 117 14.45 -6.80 -15.22
N GLU A 118 13.19 -7.22 -15.34
CA GLU A 118 12.34 -7.04 -16.53
C GLU A 118 11.63 -5.67 -16.46
N PHE A 119 12.41 -4.59 -16.50
CA PHE A 119 11.92 -3.23 -16.20
C PHE A 119 10.82 -2.74 -17.15
N ASP A 120 10.90 -3.06 -18.45
CA ASP A 120 9.90 -2.63 -19.43
C ASP A 120 8.52 -3.23 -19.12
N LEU A 121 8.46 -4.53 -18.81
CA LEU A 121 7.22 -5.21 -18.41
C LEU A 121 6.71 -4.70 -17.05
N ALA A 122 7.61 -4.43 -16.11
CA ALA A 122 7.24 -3.88 -14.81
C ALA A 122 6.58 -2.48 -14.96
N LEU A 123 7.09 -1.64 -15.85
CA LEU A 123 6.50 -0.33 -16.15
C LEU A 123 5.14 -0.45 -16.87
N ASP A 124 4.96 -1.45 -17.73
CA ASP A 124 3.66 -1.73 -18.36
C ASP A 124 2.59 -2.12 -17.32
N GLU A 125 2.93 -2.97 -16.34
CA GLU A 125 2.01 -3.30 -15.23
C GLU A 125 1.70 -2.06 -14.37
N VAL A 126 2.70 -1.25 -14.02
CA VAL A 126 2.47 0.00 -13.28
C VAL A 126 1.59 0.99 -14.06
N ALA A 127 1.75 1.07 -15.38
CA ALA A 127 0.87 1.87 -16.24
C ALA A 127 -0.57 1.35 -16.24
N ALA A 128 -0.77 0.03 -16.17
CA ALA A 128 -2.09 -0.57 -16.02
C ALA A 128 -2.73 -0.19 -14.66
N ALA A 129 -1.95 -0.18 -13.58
CA ALA A 129 -2.43 0.27 -12.26
C ALA A 129 -2.86 1.75 -12.29
N TYR A 130 -2.08 2.63 -12.94
CA TYR A 130 -2.43 4.06 -13.10
C TYR A 130 -3.72 4.27 -13.91
N ALA A 131 -4.07 3.35 -14.81
CA ALA A 131 -5.32 3.41 -15.54
C ALA A 131 -6.54 3.14 -14.64
N ILE A 132 -6.34 2.43 -13.52
CA ILE A 132 -7.38 2.13 -12.54
C ILE A 132 -7.46 3.24 -11.49
N ASP A 133 -6.36 3.59 -10.84
CA ASP A 133 -6.29 4.70 -9.88
C ASP A 133 -5.07 5.60 -10.13
N PRO A 134 -5.24 6.74 -10.81
CA PRO A 134 -4.13 7.63 -11.12
C PRO A 134 -3.61 8.44 -9.91
N LEU A 135 -4.32 8.42 -8.78
CA LEU A 135 -3.97 9.21 -7.59
C LEU A 135 -3.35 8.37 -6.48
N ASP A 136 -3.22 7.06 -6.68
CA ASP A 136 -2.65 6.18 -5.67
C ASP A 136 -1.12 6.43 -5.54
N PRO A 137 -0.65 6.81 -4.33
CA PRO A 137 0.76 7.12 -4.11
C PRO A 137 1.67 5.90 -4.12
N VAL A 138 1.14 4.68 -3.90
CA VAL A 138 1.90 3.43 -3.92
C VAL A 138 2.37 3.14 -5.34
N ILE A 139 1.50 3.33 -6.34
CA ILE A 139 1.83 3.17 -7.76
C ILE A 139 2.99 4.11 -8.15
N ALA A 140 2.96 5.36 -7.66
CA ALA A 140 4.02 6.34 -7.91
C ALA A 140 5.36 5.99 -7.27
N VAL A 141 5.34 5.43 -6.07
CA VAL A 141 6.57 4.95 -5.40
C VAL A 141 7.17 3.77 -6.17
N LEU A 142 6.34 2.87 -6.70
CA LEU A 142 6.81 1.71 -7.46
C LEU A 142 7.37 2.10 -8.84
N ASP A 143 6.70 2.99 -9.59
CA ASP A 143 7.20 3.56 -10.87
C ASP A 143 8.61 4.14 -10.70
N GLU A 144 8.79 4.99 -9.69
CA GLU A 144 10.08 5.62 -9.40
C GLU A 144 11.14 4.58 -9.02
N SER A 145 10.78 3.58 -8.22
CA SER A 145 11.69 2.50 -7.83
C SER A 145 12.17 1.68 -9.04
N ILE A 146 11.26 1.37 -9.98
CA ILE A 146 11.60 0.66 -11.22
C ILE A 146 12.54 1.50 -12.08
N ARG A 147 12.28 2.80 -12.24
CA ARG A 147 13.14 3.70 -13.03
C ARG A 147 14.53 3.86 -12.42
N ILE A 148 14.62 4.00 -11.10
CA ILE A 148 15.92 4.05 -10.40
C ILE A 148 16.69 2.75 -10.62
N ALA A 149 16.03 1.60 -10.52
CA ALA A 149 16.68 0.30 -10.75
C ALA A 149 17.16 0.16 -12.20
N GLN A 150 16.34 0.57 -13.17
CA GLN A 150 16.68 0.58 -14.58
C GLN A 150 17.87 1.52 -14.87
N GLU A 151 17.87 2.74 -14.31
CA GLU A 151 18.97 3.69 -14.46
C GLU A 151 20.27 3.14 -13.85
N ARG A 152 20.21 2.53 -12.67
CA ARG A 152 21.37 1.86 -12.06
C ARG A 152 21.93 0.76 -12.94
N LYS A 153 21.06 -0.06 -13.55
CA LYS A 153 21.47 -1.12 -14.48
C LYS A 153 22.11 -0.54 -15.74
N LEU A 154 21.54 0.52 -16.30
CA LEU A 154 22.03 1.20 -17.50
C LEU A 154 23.34 1.98 -17.28
N SER A 155 23.50 2.59 -16.10
CA SER A 155 24.72 3.32 -15.72
C SER A 155 25.93 2.39 -15.59
N GLY A 156 25.71 1.07 -15.51
CA GLY A 156 26.79 0.09 -15.35
C GLY A 156 27.58 0.34 -14.07
N GLU A 157 26.95 0.96 -13.07
CA GLU A 157 27.57 1.30 -11.79
C GLU A 157 27.64 0.06 -10.89
N ASP A 158 28.17 -1.03 -11.45
CA ASP A 158 28.95 -2.04 -10.74
C ASP A 158 30.19 -1.36 -10.16
N THR A 159 29.99 -0.51 -9.16
CA THR A 159 31.05 0.01 -8.30
C THR A 159 31.43 -1.08 -7.29
N ASP A 160 31.98 -2.17 -7.81
CA ASP A 160 32.84 -3.07 -7.04
C ASP A 160 33.89 -3.69 -7.97
N ASP A 161 34.74 -2.83 -8.57
CA ASP A 161 36.08 -3.26 -8.97
C ASP A 161 37.05 -2.94 -7.81
N PRO A 162 37.31 -3.89 -6.89
CA PRO A 162 38.23 -3.71 -5.78
C PRO A 162 39.70 -3.60 -6.23
N ARG A 163 40.01 -3.57 -7.54
CA ARG A 163 41.40 -3.58 -8.06
C ARG A 163 41.95 -2.19 -8.35
N ARG A 164 41.20 -1.11 -8.13
CA ARG A 164 41.70 0.26 -8.32
C ARG A 164 42.45 0.85 -7.11
N ILE A 165 43.10 0.01 -6.29
CA ILE A 165 44.18 0.48 -5.40
C ILE A 165 45.48 0.52 -6.22
N VAL A 166 45.62 1.57 -7.02
CA VAL A 166 46.89 1.94 -7.64
C VAL A 166 47.89 2.19 -6.52
N SER A 167 48.80 1.23 -6.32
CA SER A 167 49.91 1.37 -5.39
C SER A 167 50.78 2.57 -5.80
N PRO A 168 51.02 3.57 -4.93
CA PRO A 168 52.04 4.55 -5.21
C PRO A 168 53.40 3.86 -5.05
N ARG A 169 54.13 3.66 -6.16
CA ARG A 169 55.56 3.32 -6.13
C ARG A 169 56.32 4.52 -5.53
N PRO A 170 56.97 4.41 -4.36
CA PRO A 170 57.95 5.40 -3.95
C PRO A 170 59.23 5.10 -4.74
N GLY A 171 59.56 6.00 -5.66
CA GLY A 171 60.77 5.93 -6.44
C GLY A 171 62.01 6.00 -5.54
N LYS A 172 62.97 5.11 -5.82
CA LYS A 172 64.39 5.32 -5.52
C LYS A 172 64.82 6.71 -5.99
N ARG A 173 65.51 7.45 -5.12
CA ARG A 173 66.53 8.48 -5.40
C ARG A 173 67.02 8.94 -4.02
N GLY A 174 68.30 8.95 -3.68
CA GLY A 174 69.56 8.64 -4.33
C GLY A 174 70.64 8.93 -3.28
#